data_AF-A0A7C2VZP7-F1
#
_entry.id   AF-A0A7C2VZP7-F1
#
_cell.length_a   1.000
_cell.length_b   1.000
_cell.length_c   1.000
_cell.angle_alpha   90.00
_cell.angle_beta   90.00
_cell.angle_gamma   90.00
#
_symmetry.space_group_name_H-M   'P 1'
#
loop_
_entity.id
_entity.type
_entity.pdbx_description
1 polymer ?
#
loop_
_entity_poly.entity_id
_entity_poly.type
_entity_poly.pdbx_seq_one_letter_code
_entity_poly.pdbx_strand_id
1 'polypeptide(L)'
;TADQVLKIYNAVGSEWLGINLDTGNFRTDPYKEIAEVAPYTVTTHAKVTILNPQTGKREKADFARISEILREAGYKGYISIEYEESEDPMTGVPKFVEYLKSVIR
;
A
#
# COMPACT_ATOMS: atom_id res chain seq x y z
N THR A 1 -10.04 7.43 4.22
CA THR A 1 -10.25 7.12 2.78
C THR A 1 -9.26 7.90 1.96
N ALA A 2 -9.06 7.53 0.69
CA ALA A 2 -8.24 8.31 -0.23
C ALA A 2 -8.73 9.77 -0.33
N ASP A 3 -10.05 9.99 -0.42
CA ASP A 3 -10.66 11.33 -0.41
C ASP A 3 -10.21 12.20 0.78
N GLN A 4 -10.16 11.62 1.99
CA GLN A 4 -9.74 12.34 3.19
C GLN A 4 -8.26 12.71 3.14
N VAL A 5 -7.41 11.79 2.66
CA VAL A 5 -5.97 12.03 2.51
C VAL A 5 -5.73 13.12 1.45
N LEU A 6 -6.37 13.01 0.29
CA LEU A 6 -6.23 13.97 -0.80
C LEU A 6 -6.77 15.35 -0.43
N LYS A 7 -7.83 15.43 0.40
CA LYS A 7 -8.31 16.71 0.94
C LYS A 7 -7.23 17.43 1.74
N ILE A 8 -6.49 16.71 2.60
CA ILE A 8 -5.40 17.30 3.39
C ILE A 8 -4.21 17.66 2.49
N TYR A 9 -3.79 16.75 1.62
CA TYR A 9 -2.69 16.96 0.69
C TYR A 9 -2.90 18.23 -0.18
N ASN A 10 -4.08 18.35 -0.78
CA ASN A 10 -4.44 19.49 -1.62
C ASN A 10 -4.58 20.80 -0.83
N ALA A 11 -5.07 20.74 0.42
CA ALA A 11 -5.20 21.93 1.26
C ALA A 11 -3.85 22.50 1.70
N VAL A 12 -2.83 21.64 1.89
CA VAL A 12 -1.47 22.08 2.22
C VAL A 12 -0.75 22.61 0.98
N GLY A 13 -0.87 21.94 -0.17
CA GLY A 13 -0.37 22.44 -1.46
C GLY A 13 1.14 22.71 -1.51
N SER A 14 1.95 21.91 -0.80
CA SER A 14 3.40 22.09 -0.69
C SER A 14 4.17 20.92 -1.29
N GLU A 15 5.24 21.21 -2.03
CA GLU A 15 6.18 20.20 -2.56
C GLU A 15 6.90 19.40 -1.46
N TRP A 16 6.90 19.89 -0.22
CA TRP A 16 7.52 19.24 0.94
C TRP A 16 6.60 18.26 1.66
N LEU A 17 5.36 18.09 1.19
CA LEU A 17 4.42 17.10 1.68
C LEU A 17 4.23 16.01 0.63
N GLY A 18 4.41 14.75 1.04
CA GLY A 18 4.10 13.57 0.23
C GLY A 18 3.31 12.54 1.05
N ILE A 19 2.73 11.55 0.38
CA ILE A 19 1.95 10.49 1.02
C ILE A 19 2.84 9.31 1.39
N ASN A 20 2.77 8.85 2.65
CA ASN A 20 3.19 7.50 3.03
C ASN A 20 2.03 6.54 2.78
N LEU A 21 2.11 5.76 1.71
CA LEU A 21 1.05 4.81 1.34
C LEU A 21 1.16 3.54 2.19
N ASP A 22 0.24 3.34 3.11
CA ASP A 22 0.05 2.07 3.80
C ASP A 22 -1.04 1.24 3.08
N THR A 23 -0.65 0.10 2.52
CA THR A 23 -1.54 -0.73 1.69
C THR A 23 -2.68 -1.35 2.50
N GLY A 24 -2.57 -1.46 3.82
CA GLY A 24 -3.57 -2.08 4.69
C GLY A 24 -4.58 -1.11 5.33
N ASN A 25 -4.46 0.20 5.10
CA ASN A 25 -5.28 1.21 5.81
C ASN A 25 -6.64 1.51 5.15
N PHE A 26 -6.79 1.24 3.85
CA PHE A 26 -8.03 1.50 3.13
C PHE A 26 -9.08 0.42 3.42
N ARG A 27 -10.35 0.86 3.54
CA ARG A 27 -11.45 0.01 4.05
C ARG A 27 -12.65 -0.09 3.12
N THR A 28 -12.78 0.81 2.14
CA THR A 28 -13.96 0.89 1.28
C THR A 28 -13.72 0.18 -0.03
N ASP A 29 -12.65 0.56 -0.73
CA ASP A 29 -12.19 -0.11 -1.95
C ASP A 29 -10.67 0.00 -2.00
N PRO A 30 -9.94 -0.91 -1.33
CA PRO A 30 -8.52 -0.73 -1.07
C PRO A 30 -7.70 -0.47 -2.32
N TYR A 31 -7.91 -1.23 -3.39
CA TYR A 31 -7.12 -1.07 -4.61
C TYR A 31 -7.45 0.22 -5.37
N LYS A 32 -8.72 0.63 -5.38
CA LYS A 32 -9.11 1.92 -5.97
C LYS A 32 -8.52 3.08 -5.18
N GLU A 33 -8.63 3.04 -3.85
CA GLU A 33 -8.11 4.08 -2.97
C GLU A 33 -6.57 4.15 -3.02
N ILE A 34 -5.89 3.01 -3.16
CA ILE A 34 -4.44 2.96 -3.45
C ILE A 34 -4.13 3.69 -4.76
N ALA A 35 -4.87 3.43 -5.84
CA ALA A 35 -4.65 4.07 -7.14
C ALA A 35 -4.88 5.58 -7.11
N GLU A 36 -5.83 6.06 -6.32
CA GLU A 36 -6.11 7.50 -6.17
C GLU A 36 -4.96 8.24 -5.48
N VAL A 37 -4.29 7.63 -4.50
CA VAL A 37 -3.18 8.26 -3.76
C VAL A 37 -1.79 7.95 -4.34
N ALA A 38 -1.66 6.91 -5.17
CA ALA A 38 -0.38 6.46 -5.73
C ALA A 38 0.44 7.58 -6.40
N PRO A 39 -0.15 8.51 -7.19
CA PRO A 39 0.61 9.58 -7.84
C PRO A 39 1.33 10.56 -6.89
N TYR A 40 0.93 10.60 -5.61
CA TYR A 40 1.47 11.51 -4.59
C TYR A 40 2.29 10.76 -3.53
N THR A 41 2.52 9.48 -3.74
CA THR A 41 3.22 8.60 -2.80
C THR A 41 4.73 8.81 -2.87
N VAL A 42 5.37 9.04 -1.73
CA VAL A 42 6.83 9.17 -1.62
C VAL A 42 7.48 7.96 -0.93
N THR A 43 6.74 7.26 -0.07
CA THR A 43 7.17 6.03 0.58
C THR A 43 5.97 5.12 0.82
N THR A 44 6.22 3.84 1.07
CA THR A 44 5.16 2.85 1.26
C THR A 44 5.35 2.08 2.57
N HIS A 45 4.25 1.61 3.14
CA HIS A 45 4.19 0.49 4.06
C HIS A 45 3.40 -0.64 3.38
N ALA A 46 4.13 -1.64 2.90
CA ALA A 46 3.59 -2.87 2.34
C ALA A 46 3.15 -3.80 3.47
N LYS A 47 1.84 -3.98 3.63
CA LYS A 47 1.22 -4.92 4.58
C LYS A 47 0.84 -6.22 3.89
N VAL A 48 1.02 -7.34 4.58
CA VAL A 48 0.69 -8.69 4.07
C VAL A 48 -0.80 -8.82 3.75
N THR A 49 -1.65 -8.13 4.51
CA THR A 49 -3.10 -8.19 4.41
C THR A 49 -3.77 -6.85 4.18
N ILE A 50 -4.91 -6.87 3.49
CA ILE A 50 -5.83 -5.74 3.32
C ILE A 50 -7.22 -6.11 3.83
N LEU A 51 -8.06 -5.11 4.12
CA LEU A 51 -9.46 -5.35 4.46
C LEU A 51 -10.27 -5.65 3.20
N ASN A 52 -10.94 -6.79 3.16
CA ASN A 52 -11.96 -7.07 2.15
C ASN A 52 -13.26 -6.33 2.52
N PRO A 53 -13.71 -5.35 1.73
CA PRO A 53 -14.86 -4.53 2.09
C PRO A 53 -16.20 -5.28 2.03
N GLN A 54 -16.29 -6.37 1.26
CA GLN A 54 -17.51 -7.20 1.19
C GLN A 54 -17.66 -8.11 2.42
N THR A 55 -16.55 -8.60 2.97
CA THR A 55 -16.58 -9.57 4.08
C THR A 55 -16.20 -8.96 5.43
N GLY A 56 -15.57 -7.79 5.45
CA GLY A 56 -15.02 -7.16 6.64
C GLY A 56 -13.81 -7.90 7.25
N LYS A 57 -13.27 -8.90 6.56
CA LYS A 57 -12.12 -9.70 7.02
C LYS A 57 -10.84 -9.24 6.34
N ARG A 58 -9.70 -9.51 6.98
CA ARG A 58 -8.40 -9.34 6.36
C ARG A 58 -8.09 -10.51 5.42
N GLU A 59 -7.59 -10.20 4.23
CA GLU A 59 -7.15 -11.16 3.22
C GLU A 59 -5.77 -10.77 2.68
N LYS A 60 -5.08 -11.71 2.03
CA LYS A 60 -3.76 -11.42 1.44
C LYS A 60 -3.88 -10.33 0.40
N ALA A 61 -3.01 -9.33 0.51
CA ALA A 61 -2.91 -8.26 -0.48
C ALA A 61 -2.40 -8.80 -1.82
N ASP A 62 -3.03 -8.41 -2.93
CA ASP A 62 -2.55 -8.70 -4.28
C ASP A 62 -1.46 -7.69 -4.68
N PHE A 63 -0.21 -8.03 -4.41
CA PHE A 63 0.91 -7.17 -4.75
C PHE A 63 1.24 -7.13 -6.24
N ALA A 64 0.75 -8.07 -7.06
CA ALA A 64 0.88 -7.93 -8.51
C ALA A 64 0.03 -6.74 -8.98
N ARG A 65 -1.21 -6.63 -8.48
CA ARG A 65 -2.09 -5.49 -8.75
C ARG A 65 -1.55 -4.19 -8.14
N ILE A 66 -1.09 -4.20 -6.90
CA ILE A 66 -0.53 -3.00 -6.26
C ILE A 66 0.73 -2.52 -7.00
N SER A 67 1.61 -3.44 -7.41
CA SER A 67 2.81 -3.10 -8.17
C SER A 67 2.47 -2.48 -9.52
N GLU A 68 1.42 -2.94 -10.19
CA GLU A 68 0.92 -2.33 -11.43
C GLU A 68 0.48 -0.89 -11.21
N ILE A 69 -0.37 -0.67 -10.21
CA ILE A 69 -0.88 0.67 -9.86
C ILE A 69 0.27 1.64 -9.55
N LEU A 70 1.24 1.20 -8.75
CA LEU A 70 2.41 2.02 -8.41
C LEU A 70 3.25 2.34 -9.64
N ARG A 71 3.43 1.37 -10.56
CA ARG A 71 4.17 1.56 -11.80
C ARG A 71 3.45 2.55 -12.73
N GLU A 72 2.15 2.41 -12.92
CA GLU A 72 1.33 3.33 -13.73
C GLU A 72 1.35 4.76 -13.15
N ALA A 73 1.38 4.89 -11.82
CA ALA A 73 1.53 6.17 -11.14
C ALA A 73 2.96 6.76 -11.20
N GLY A 74 3.92 6.03 -11.76
CA GLY A 74 5.32 6.47 -11.88
C GLY A 74 6.12 6.41 -10.59
N TYR A 75 5.67 5.65 -9.58
CA TYR A 75 6.39 5.45 -8.33
C TYR A 75 7.71 4.69 -8.57
N LYS A 76 8.82 5.22 -8.05
CA LYS A 76 10.17 4.64 -8.20
C LYS A 76 10.89 4.46 -6.86
N GLY A 77 10.16 4.63 -5.75
CA GLY A 77 10.70 4.50 -4.40
C GLY A 77 10.75 3.05 -3.92
N TYR A 78 11.06 2.87 -2.65
CA TYR A 78 11.16 1.55 -2.03
C TYR A 78 9.78 0.99 -1.66
N ILE A 79 9.62 -0.33 -1.81
CA ILE A 79 8.54 -1.08 -1.18
C ILE A 79 8.99 -1.49 0.21
N SER A 80 8.63 -0.70 1.23
CA SER A 80 9.05 -0.94 2.61
C SER A 80 8.00 -1.77 3.35
N ILE A 81 8.41 -2.88 3.95
CA ILE A 81 7.50 -3.81 4.63
C ILE A 81 7.15 -3.30 6.02
N GLU A 82 5.86 -3.26 6.33
CA GLU A 82 5.36 -3.14 7.70
C GLU A 82 4.69 -4.47 8.08
N TYR A 83 5.30 -5.19 9.03
CA TYR A 83 4.88 -6.55 9.38
C TYR A 83 4.14 -6.58 10.73
N GLU A 84 2.88 -7.00 10.71
CA GLU A 84 1.98 -7.06 11.88
C GLU A 84 1.14 -8.36 11.91
N GLU A 85 1.61 -9.42 11.28
CA GLU A 85 0.89 -10.70 11.24
C GLU A 85 1.20 -11.57 12.47
N SER A 86 0.38 -12.60 12.70
CA SER A 86 0.51 -13.48 13.86
C SER A 86 1.66 -14.51 13.77
N GLU A 87 2.20 -14.72 12.57
CA GLU A 87 3.39 -15.55 12.36
C GLU A 87 4.65 -14.83 12.92
N ASP A 88 5.64 -15.60 13.38
CA ASP A 88 6.93 -15.06 13.84
C ASP A 88 7.55 -14.16 12.75
N PRO A 89 7.88 -12.88 13.04
CA PRO A 89 8.48 -11.98 12.07
C PRO A 89 9.79 -12.52 11.46
N MET A 90 10.54 -13.34 12.20
CA MET A 90 11.78 -13.95 11.70
C MET A 90 11.56 -14.96 10.57
N THR A 91 10.34 -15.47 10.41
CA THR A 91 9.94 -16.35 9.30
C THR A 91 9.00 -15.67 8.32
N GLY A 92 8.07 -14.87 8.84
CA GLY A 92 7.04 -14.19 8.08
C GLY A 92 7.56 -13.08 7.17
N VAL A 93 8.49 -12.24 7.66
CA VAL A 93 9.09 -11.18 6.84
C VAL A 93 9.86 -11.77 5.65
N PRO A 94 10.78 -12.74 5.83
CA PRO A 94 11.44 -13.38 4.69
C PRO A 94 10.48 -13.99 3.68
N LYS A 95 9.41 -14.68 4.11
CA LYS A 95 8.40 -15.23 3.21
C LYS A 95 7.71 -14.15 2.39
N PHE A 96 7.38 -13.02 3.01
CA PHE A 96 6.74 -11.92 2.33
C PHE A 96 7.70 -11.21 1.35
N VAL A 97 8.98 -11.06 1.71
CA VAL A 97 10.02 -10.57 0.79
C VAL A 97 10.10 -11.43 -0.47
N GLU A 98 10.11 -12.75 -0.34
CA GLU A 98 10.18 -13.65 -1.50
C GLU A 98 8.92 -13.56 -2.37
N TYR A 99 7.74 -13.43 -1.76
CA TYR A 99 6.52 -13.14 -2.51
C TYR A 99 6.61 -11.82 -3.27
N LEU A 100 7.02 -10.73 -2.62
CA LEU A 100 7.17 -9.41 -3.23
C LEU A 100 8.15 -9.43 -4.41
N LYS A 101 9.32 -10.07 -4.26
CA LYS A 101 10.28 -10.26 -5.36
C LYS A 101 9.72 -11.06 -6.54
N SER A 102 8.77 -11.97 -6.30
CA SER A 102 8.17 -12.78 -7.36
C SER A 102 7.16 -12.00 -8.22
N VAL A 103 6.56 -10.94 -7.67
CA VAL A 103 5.46 -10.19 -8.33
C VAL A 103 5.84 -8.77 -8.74
N ILE A 104 6.84 -8.17 -8.10
CA ILE A 104 7.40 -6.87 -8.45
C ILE A 104 8.53 -7.11 -9.45
N ARG A 105 8.46 -6.44 -10.60
CA ARG A 105 9.45 -6.51 -11.69
C ARG A 105 10.13 -5.18 -11.91
#